data_AF-A0A350AFH7-F1
#
_entry.id   AF-A0A350AFH7-F1
#
_cell.length_a   1.000
_cell.length_b   1.000
_cell.length_c   1.000
_cell.angle_alpha   90.00
_cell.angle_beta   90.00
_cell.angle_gamma   90.00
#
_symmetry.space_group_name_H-M   'P 1'
#
loop_
_entity.id
_entity.type
_entity.pdbx_description
1 polymer ?
#
loop_
_entity_poly.entity_id
_entity_poly.type
_entity_poly.pdbx_seq_one_letter_code
_entity_poly.pdbx_strand_id
1 'polypeptide(L)'
;YYSKGLQRMGADGLVWEFETLDAYLENPKAVVTGTRMNFRGMKKPQDRADVLAYLRQFSDMPQNIPESSPTARAPEVELSPEVFALVGDPEYGEYLGSECQTCHQVNGDNAGIPSIVGWPEEDFVIAMHAYKRKIRPHPVMQMMAGRLTEEEIAALAAYFKGLQ
;
A
#
# COMPACT_ATOMS: atom_id res chain seq x y z
N TYR A 1 3.40 -7.18 25.23
CA TYR A 1 3.61 -8.61 24.90
C TYR A 1 2.33 -9.22 24.37
N TYR A 2 2.42 -10.01 23.30
CA TYR A 2 1.28 -10.76 22.77
C TYR A 2 0.82 -11.87 23.73
N SER A 3 -0.44 -12.27 23.61
CA SER A 3 -0.96 -13.41 24.37
C SER A 3 -0.41 -14.73 23.82
N LYS A 4 -0.34 -15.77 24.66
CA LYS A 4 0.05 -17.12 24.22
C LYS A 4 -0.83 -17.64 23.08
N GLY A 5 -2.13 -17.35 23.13
CA GLY A 5 -3.07 -17.73 22.06
C GLY A 5 -2.71 -17.08 20.73
N LEU A 6 -2.36 -15.80 20.74
CA LEU A 6 -2.00 -15.06 19.53
C LEU A 6 -0.64 -15.51 18.97
N GLN A 7 0.33 -15.78 19.84
CA GLN A 7 1.63 -16.34 19.44
C GLN A 7 1.48 -17.70 18.76
N ARG A 8 0.64 -18.57 19.33
CA ARG A 8 0.32 -19.87 18.73
C ARG A 8 -0.33 -19.71 17.37
N MET A 9 -1.35 -18.86 17.24
CA MET A 9 -2.04 -18.69 15.97
C MET A 9 -1.13 -18.13 14.88
N GLY A 10 -0.23 -17.20 15.21
CA GLY A 10 0.80 -16.74 14.28
C GLY A 10 1.74 -17.87 13.85
N ALA A 11 2.17 -18.74 14.78
CA ALA A 11 3.01 -19.90 14.46
C ALA A 11 2.27 -20.95 13.60
N ASP A 12 0.94 -21.07 13.76
CA ASP A 12 0.07 -21.93 12.96
C ASP A 12 -0.29 -21.32 11.59
N GLY A 13 0.29 -20.15 11.25
CA GLY A 13 0.14 -19.52 9.94
C GLY A 13 -1.06 -18.58 9.80
N LEU A 14 -1.61 -18.04 10.90
CA LEU A 14 -2.63 -16.99 10.83
C LEU A 14 -2.05 -15.75 10.13
N VAL A 15 -2.59 -15.44 8.96
CA VAL A 15 -2.31 -14.21 8.21
C VAL A 15 -3.47 -13.24 8.41
N TRP A 16 -3.18 -11.96 8.65
CA TRP A 16 -4.18 -10.92 8.88
C TRP A 16 -4.78 -10.40 7.58
N GLU A 17 -5.52 -11.26 6.90
CA GLU A 17 -6.36 -10.91 5.77
C GLU A 17 -7.74 -10.44 6.21
N PHE A 18 -8.50 -9.84 5.30
CA PHE A 18 -9.81 -9.23 5.59
C PHE A 18 -10.73 -10.11 6.42
N GLU A 19 -10.95 -11.34 5.98
CA GLU A 19 -11.88 -12.27 6.64
C GLU A 19 -11.43 -12.57 8.07
N THR A 20 -10.13 -12.81 8.26
CA THR A 20 -9.58 -13.14 9.58
C THR A 20 -9.59 -11.94 10.51
N LEU A 21 -9.35 -10.74 9.98
CA LEU A 21 -9.37 -9.51 10.76
C LEU A 21 -10.80 -9.07 11.05
N ASP A 22 -11.75 -9.23 10.12
CA ASP A 22 -13.18 -9.00 10.35
C ASP A 22 -13.72 -9.93 11.43
N ALA A 23 -13.44 -11.23 11.32
CA ALA A 23 -13.83 -12.22 12.34
C ALA A 23 -13.21 -11.90 13.70
N TYR A 24 -11.94 -11.47 13.72
CA TYR A 24 -11.28 -11.08 14.95
C TYR A 24 -11.89 -9.80 15.54
N LEU A 25 -12.22 -8.81 14.71
CA LEU A 25 -12.92 -7.60 15.14
C LEU A 25 -14.34 -7.91 15.63
N GLU A 26 -15.02 -8.92 15.07
CA GLU A 26 -16.35 -9.33 15.53
C GLU A 26 -16.31 -10.03 16.90
N ASN A 27 -15.34 -10.93 17.10
CA ASN A 27 -15.19 -11.66 18.35
C ASN A 27 -13.75 -12.21 18.53
N PRO A 28 -12.86 -11.42 19.15
CA PRO A 28 -11.45 -11.80 19.32
C PRO A 28 -11.27 -13.12 20.08
N LYS A 29 -12.14 -13.41 21.05
CA LYS A 29 -12.06 -14.60 21.88
C LYS A 29 -12.48 -15.88 21.15
N ALA A 30 -13.33 -15.75 20.13
CA ALA A 30 -13.72 -16.87 19.28
C ALA A 30 -12.60 -17.24 18.30
N VAL A 31 -11.94 -16.23 17.72
CA VAL A 31 -10.84 -16.46 16.77
C VAL A 31 -9.56 -16.90 17.47
N VAL A 32 -9.22 -16.25 18.59
CA VAL A 32 -7.98 -16.52 19.34
C VAL A 32 -8.31 -16.94 20.77
N THR A 33 -8.43 -18.25 20.98
CA THR A 33 -8.63 -18.81 22.32
C THR A 33 -7.47 -18.43 23.24
N GLY A 34 -7.79 -17.89 24.42
CA GLY A 34 -6.78 -17.42 25.37
C GLY A 34 -6.14 -16.07 25.00
N THR A 35 -6.76 -15.30 24.10
CA THR A 35 -6.35 -13.91 23.86
C THR A 35 -6.43 -13.09 25.13
N ARG A 36 -5.43 -12.21 25.33
CA ARG A 36 -5.39 -11.24 26.44
C ARG A 36 -6.09 -9.93 26.09
N MET A 37 -6.57 -9.79 24.85
CA MET A 37 -7.25 -8.59 24.40
C MET A 37 -8.59 -8.43 25.14
N ASN A 38 -8.78 -7.29 25.82
CA ASN A 38 -10.01 -6.97 26.55
C ASN A 38 -11.10 -6.33 25.68
N PHE A 39 -10.96 -6.44 24.36
CA PHE A 39 -11.95 -5.98 23.39
C PHE A 39 -13.08 -7.01 23.27
N ARG A 40 -14.33 -6.56 23.41
CA ARG A 40 -15.51 -7.45 23.35
C ARG A 40 -15.89 -7.85 21.93
N GLY A 41 -15.29 -7.20 20.93
CA GLY A 41 -15.68 -7.32 19.53
C GLY A 41 -16.75 -6.30 19.13
N MET A 42 -16.98 -6.20 17.82
CA MET A 42 -17.83 -5.24 17.16
C MET A 42 -18.86 -5.98 16.30
N LYS A 43 -20.13 -5.96 16.74
CA LYS A 43 -21.17 -6.81 16.16
C LYS A 43 -21.76 -6.28 14.86
N LYS A 44 -21.78 -4.97 14.68
CA LYS A 44 -22.31 -4.36 13.47
C LYS A 44 -21.31 -4.57 12.32
N PRO A 45 -21.73 -5.19 11.20
CA PRO A 45 -20.84 -5.39 10.06
C PRO A 45 -20.33 -4.07 9.48
N GLN A 46 -21.18 -3.04 9.43
CA GLN A 46 -20.78 -1.73 8.91
C GLN A 46 -19.67 -1.09 9.73
N ASP A 47 -19.81 -1.04 11.07
CA ASP A 47 -18.78 -0.47 11.93
C ASP A 47 -17.42 -1.20 11.74
N ARG A 48 -17.44 -2.53 11.54
CA ARG A 48 -16.21 -3.30 11.27
C ARG A 48 -15.63 -2.94 9.92
N ALA A 49 -16.47 -2.87 8.89
CA ALA A 49 -16.06 -2.45 7.55
C ALA A 49 -15.41 -1.06 7.58
N ASP A 50 -15.97 -0.12 8.34
CA ASP A 50 -15.42 1.24 8.48
C ASP A 50 -14.05 1.23 9.18
N VAL A 51 -13.88 0.42 10.24
CA VAL A 51 -12.57 0.25 10.90
C VAL A 51 -11.55 -0.40 9.97
N LEU A 52 -11.94 -1.46 9.26
CA LEU A 52 -11.07 -2.13 8.29
C LEU A 52 -10.66 -1.17 7.16
N ALA A 53 -11.58 -0.33 6.69
CA ALA A 53 -11.30 0.72 5.71
C ALA A 53 -10.34 1.78 6.25
N TYR A 54 -10.51 2.21 7.51
CA TYR A 54 -9.60 3.14 8.16
C TYR A 54 -8.18 2.56 8.29
N LEU A 55 -8.06 1.31 8.77
CA LEU A 55 -6.76 0.65 8.95
C LEU A 55 -5.99 0.49 7.64
N ARG A 56 -6.69 0.27 6.51
CA ARG A 56 -6.04 0.22 5.18
C ARG A 56 -5.31 1.48 4.78
N GLN A 57 -5.72 2.64 5.28
CA GLN A 57 -5.05 3.90 4.96
C GLN A 57 -3.59 3.95 5.45
N PHE A 58 -3.22 3.04 6.35
CA PHE A 58 -1.91 2.95 6.97
C PHE A 58 -1.22 1.60 6.70
N SER A 59 -1.72 0.80 5.74
CA SER A 59 -1.09 -0.47 5.36
C SER A 59 -0.06 -0.26 4.26
N ASP A 60 1.09 -0.91 4.37
CA ASP A 60 2.13 -0.94 3.34
C ASP A 60 1.68 -1.69 2.07
N MET A 61 0.65 -2.53 2.17
CA MET A 61 0.08 -3.33 1.09
C MET A 61 -1.46 -3.33 1.15
N PRO A 62 -2.13 -2.24 0.75
CA PRO A 62 -3.59 -2.11 0.85
C PRO A 62 -4.37 -3.12 -0.03
N GLN A 63 -3.69 -3.78 -0.96
CA GLN A 63 -4.24 -4.72 -1.94
C GLN A 63 -4.51 -6.14 -1.39
N ASN A 64 -3.98 -6.51 -0.22
CA ASN A 64 -4.14 -7.88 0.33
C ASN A 64 -5.58 -8.17 0.82
N ILE A 65 -6.51 -7.23 0.69
CA ILE A 65 -7.91 -7.38 1.12
C ILE A 65 -8.85 -7.29 -0.11
N PRO A 66 -9.13 -8.41 -0.80
CA PRO A 66 -9.83 -8.38 -2.08
C PRO A 66 -11.37 -8.25 -2.01
N GLU A 67 -12.02 -8.62 -0.90
CA GLU A 67 -13.50 -8.82 -0.90
C GLU A 67 -14.36 -7.76 -0.20
N SER A 68 -13.75 -6.77 0.45
CA SER A 68 -14.52 -5.58 0.79
C SER A 68 -14.70 -4.72 -0.45
N SER A 69 -15.86 -4.08 -0.62
CA SER A 69 -16.00 -2.98 -1.59
C SER A 69 -14.77 -2.09 -1.51
N PRO A 70 -14.08 -1.81 -2.62
CA PRO A 70 -13.00 -0.85 -2.62
C PRO A 70 -13.55 0.42 -1.99
N THR A 71 -13.05 0.81 -0.82
CA THR A 71 -12.94 2.23 -0.54
C THR A 71 -11.80 2.72 -1.44
N ALA A 72 -12.02 2.64 -2.76
CA ALA A 72 -11.21 3.30 -3.74
C ALA A 72 -11.23 4.75 -3.29
N ARG A 73 -10.14 5.16 -2.64
CA ARG A 73 -9.92 6.58 -2.41
C ARG A 73 -10.02 7.17 -3.80
N ALA A 74 -10.87 8.18 -3.97
CA ALA A 74 -10.77 8.99 -5.18
C ALA A 74 -9.28 9.34 -5.31
N PRO A 75 -8.66 9.04 -6.46
CA PRO A 75 -7.22 9.21 -6.60
C PRO A 75 -6.87 10.63 -6.18
N GLU A 76 -5.78 10.78 -5.44
CA GLU A 76 -5.33 12.08 -4.88
C GLU A 76 -5.24 13.15 -5.97
N VAL A 77 -5.04 12.69 -7.22
CA VAL A 77 -5.03 13.48 -8.43
C VAL A 77 -5.86 12.78 -9.49
N GLU A 78 -6.77 13.52 -10.11
CA GLU A 78 -7.42 13.08 -11.35
C GLU A 78 -6.49 13.33 -12.55
N LEU A 79 -6.24 12.27 -13.30
CA LEU A 79 -5.37 12.25 -14.47
C LEU A 79 -6.20 11.92 -15.69
N SER A 80 -5.75 12.41 -16.84
CA SER A 80 -6.47 12.17 -18.08
C SER A 80 -6.24 10.72 -18.56
N PRO A 81 -7.18 10.13 -19.31
CA PRO A 81 -7.02 8.77 -19.84
C PRO A 81 -5.75 8.58 -20.67
N GLU A 82 -5.27 9.65 -21.31
CA GLU A 82 -4.04 9.62 -22.11
C GLU A 82 -2.80 9.33 -21.27
N VAL A 83 -2.73 9.86 -20.04
CA VAL A 83 -1.59 9.59 -19.12
C VAL A 83 -1.55 8.12 -18.75
N PHE A 84 -2.71 7.51 -18.45
CA PHE A 84 -2.79 6.08 -18.14
C PHE A 84 -2.62 5.16 -19.36
N ALA A 85 -2.84 5.69 -20.57
CA ALA A 85 -2.64 4.94 -21.81
C ALA A 85 -1.17 4.88 -22.24
N LEU A 86 -0.28 5.66 -21.61
CA LEU A 86 1.16 5.60 -21.88
C LEU A 86 1.70 4.23 -21.48
N VAL A 87 2.27 3.52 -22.45
CA VAL A 87 2.99 2.26 -22.20
C VAL A 87 4.44 2.60 -21.86
N GLY A 88 4.83 2.37 -20.61
CA GLY A 88 6.20 2.58 -20.15
C GLY A 88 7.19 1.60 -20.77
N ASP A 89 8.39 2.09 -21.09
CA ASP A 89 9.54 1.25 -21.47
C ASP A 89 10.30 0.80 -20.20
N PRO A 90 10.29 -0.49 -19.83
CA PRO A 90 10.95 -0.96 -18.62
C PRO A 90 12.48 -0.83 -18.64
N GLU A 91 13.13 -0.91 -19.80
CA GLU A 91 14.59 -0.75 -19.91
C GLU A 91 14.97 0.71 -19.65
N TYR A 92 14.19 1.65 -20.19
CA TYR A 92 14.36 3.06 -19.88
C TYR A 92 14.03 3.37 -18.42
N GLY A 93 12.99 2.74 -17.88
CA GLY A 93 12.61 2.81 -16.47
C GLY A 93 13.73 2.31 -15.54
N GLU A 94 14.43 1.24 -15.90
CA GLU A 94 15.58 0.73 -15.16
C GLU A 94 16.70 1.77 -15.09
N TYR A 95 17.04 2.36 -16.23
CA TYR A 95 18.06 3.40 -16.33
C TYR A 95 17.77 4.58 -15.39
N LEU A 96 16.54 5.12 -15.45
CA LEU A 96 16.09 6.22 -14.59
C LEU A 96 15.97 5.79 -13.12
N GLY A 97 15.52 4.56 -12.88
CA GLY A 97 15.23 3.99 -11.57
C GLY A 97 16.46 3.80 -10.71
N SER A 98 17.66 3.74 -11.31
CA SER A 98 18.93 3.65 -10.60
C SER A 98 19.12 4.78 -9.58
N GLU A 99 18.69 6.01 -9.89
CA GLU A 99 18.73 7.14 -8.95
C GLU A 99 17.70 6.99 -7.83
N CYS A 100 16.53 6.43 -8.14
CA CYS A 100 15.45 6.23 -7.18
C CYS A 100 15.85 5.24 -6.07
N GLN A 101 16.55 4.17 -6.46
CA GLN A 101 16.99 3.08 -5.57
C GLN A 101 18.05 3.52 -4.54
N THR A 102 18.70 4.68 -4.75
CA THR A 102 19.61 5.26 -3.74
C THR A 102 18.90 5.56 -2.42
N CYS A 103 17.61 5.92 -2.50
CA CYS A 103 16.75 6.20 -1.35
C CYS A 103 15.67 5.13 -1.17
N HIS A 104 14.94 4.79 -2.23
CA HIS A 104 13.89 3.77 -2.24
C HIS A 104 14.50 2.38 -2.46
N GLN A 105 15.25 1.92 -1.47
CA GLN A 105 15.96 0.65 -1.54
C GLN A 105 14.98 -0.51 -1.73
N VAL A 106 15.33 -1.45 -2.61
CA VAL A 106 14.50 -2.61 -2.99
C VAL A 106 14.03 -3.41 -1.77
N ASN A 107 14.94 -3.64 -0.82
CA ASN A 107 14.70 -4.35 0.43
C ASN A 107 13.86 -3.56 1.46
N GLY A 108 13.62 -2.26 1.25
CA GLY A 108 12.92 -1.40 2.21
C GLY A 108 13.69 -1.13 3.49
N ASP A 109 15.00 -1.39 3.54
CA ASP A 109 15.81 -1.24 4.77
C ASP A 109 16.15 0.22 5.11
N ASN A 110 15.79 1.15 4.22
CA ASN A 110 16.03 2.57 4.45
C ASN A 110 15.00 3.13 5.44
N ALA A 111 15.44 3.33 6.69
CA ALA A 111 14.60 3.79 7.78
C ALA A 111 13.79 5.06 7.41
N GLY A 112 12.47 4.89 7.26
CA GLY A 112 11.53 5.97 6.96
C GLY A 112 11.30 6.25 5.47
N ILE A 113 12.01 5.59 4.56
CA ILE A 113 11.78 5.67 3.11
C ILE A 113 11.16 4.34 2.63
N PRO A 114 9.93 4.34 2.12
CA PRO A 114 9.26 3.11 1.71
C PRO A 114 9.90 2.52 0.45
N SER A 115 9.85 1.19 0.34
CA SER A 115 10.11 0.52 -0.94
C SER A 115 8.98 0.84 -1.93
N ILE A 116 9.37 1.00 -3.20
CA ILE A 116 8.46 1.25 -4.33
C ILE A 116 8.40 0.05 -5.28
N VAL A 117 9.06 -1.04 -4.92
CA VAL A 117 9.08 -2.30 -5.68
C VAL A 117 7.71 -2.96 -5.62
N GLY A 118 7.25 -3.47 -6.76
CA GLY A 118 5.96 -4.17 -6.88
C GLY A 118 4.73 -3.26 -6.79
N TRP A 119 4.91 -1.93 -6.77
CA TRP A 119 3.77 -1.00 -6.81
C TRP A 119 2.99 -1.17 -8.12
N PRO A 120 1.63 -1.15 -8.07
CA PRO A 120 0.83 -1.06 -9.28
C PRO A 120 1.22 0.18 -10.09
N GLU A 121 1.29 0.04 -11.41
CA GLU A 121 1.65 1.14 -12.32
C GLU A 121 0.76 2.37 -12.10
N GLU A 122 -0.56 2.15 -11.98
CA GLU A 122 -1.54 3.23 -11.76
C GLU A 122 -1.25 4.01 -10.47
N ASP A 123 -1.01 3.31 -9.37
CA ASP A 123 -0.72 3.91 -8.06
C ASP A 123 0.59 4.72 -8.09
N PHE A 124 1.61 4.20 -8.77
CA PHE A 124 2.87 4.90 -8.97
C PHE A 124 2.68 6.20 -9.77
N VAL A 125 1.97 6.12 -10.90
CA VAL A 125 1.68 7.27 -11.77
C VAL A 125 0.90 8.34 -11.00
N ILE A 126 -0.14 7.95 -10.27
CA ILE A 126 -0.93 8.87 -9.43
C ILE A 126 -0.05 9.54 -8.37
N ALA A 127 0.77 8.77 -7.65
CA ALA A 127 1.63 9.32 -6.61
C ALA A 127 2.66 10.31 -7.16
N MET A 128 3.29 10.00 -8.30
CA MET A 128 4.25 10.88 -8.94
C MET A 128 3.61 12.18 -9.42
N HIS A 129 2.40 12.13 -9.98
CA HIS A 129 1.67 13.36 -10.30
C HIS A 129 1.20 14.13 -9.06
N ALA A 130 0.83 13.46 -7.97
CA ALA A 130 0.52 14.12 -6.71
C ALA A 130 1.70 14.91 -6.16
N TYR A 131 2.92 14.35 -6.24
CA TYR A 131 4.14 15.07 -5.90
C TYR A 131 4.46 16.19 -6.90
N LYS A 132 4.39 15.92 -8.21
CA LYS A 132 4.66 16.91 -9.27
C LYS A 132 3.74 18.13 -9.17
N ARG A 133 2.46 17.92 -8.85
CA ARG A 133 1.45 18.98 -8.63
C ARG A 133 1.46 19.55 -7.22
N LYS A 134 2.36 19.07 -6.34
CA LYS A 134 2.52 19.48 -4.94
C LYS A 134 1.28 19.29 -4.07
N ILE A 135 0.39 18.39 -4.47
CA ILE A 135 -0.78 17.97 -3.69
C ILE A 135 -0.33 17.12 -2.51
N ARG A 136 0.60 16.18 -2.76
CA ARG A 136 1.23 15.41 -1.70
C ARG A 136 2.44 16.16 -1.13
N PRO A 137 2.47 16.50 0.17
CA PRO A 137 3.56 17.28 0.76
C PRO A 137 4.78 16.40 1.04
N HIS A 138 5.85 16.57 0.26
CA HIS A 138 7.16 15.99 0.56
C HIS A 138 8.26 16.67 -0.28
N PRO A 139 9.06 17.60 0.26
CA PRO A 139 9.96 18.45 -0.54
C PRO A 139 10.91 17.68 -1.47
N VAL A 140 11.48 16.55 -1.01
CA VAL A 140 12.37 15.72 -1.82
C VAL A 140 11.62 15.10 -3.01
N MET A 141 10.55 14.34 -2.78
CA MET A 141 9.77 13.73 -3.86
C MET A 141 9.08 14.74 -4.78
N GLN A 142 8.73 15.94 -4.30
CA GLN A 142 8.26 17.03 -5.16
C GLN A 142 9.36 17.52 -6.12
N MET A 143 10.61 17.60 -5.65
CA MET A 143 11.76 17.90 -6.51
C MET A 143 12.03 16.77 -7.50
N MET A 144 12.00 15.52 -7.05
CA MET A 144 12.22 14.34 -7.89
C MET A 144 11.14 14.17 -8.97
N ALA A 145 9.86 14.33 -8.62
CA ALA A 145 8.74 14.23 -9.57
C ALA A 145 8.65 15.45 -10.49
N GLY A 146 9.08 16.63 -10.00
CA GLY A 146 9.05 17.88 -10.76
C GLY A 146 9.84 17.83 -12.07
N ARG A 147 10.97 17.10 -12.07
CA ARG A 147 11.87 16.95 -13.22
C ARG A 147 11.47 15.89 -14.25
N LEU A 148 10.50 15.03 -13.95
CA LEU A 148 10.12 13.92 -14.82
C LEU A 148 9.01 14.32 -15.79
N THR A 149 9.07 13.79 -17.00
CA THR A 149 8.01 13.81 -18.01
C THR A 149 6.97 12.71 -17.75
N GLU A 150 5.86 12.73 -18.49
CA GLU A 150 4.81 11.72 -18.37
C GLU A 150 5.33 10.34 -18.82
N GLU A 151 6.13 10.31 -19.89
CA GLU A 151 6.75 9.10 -20.44
C GLU A 151 7.79 8.50 -19.47
N GLU A 152 8.59 9.35 -18.81
CA GLU A 152 9.55 8.90 -17.78
C GLU A 152 8.82 8.33 -16.56
N ILE A 153 7.71 8.94 -16.13
CA ILE A 153 6.88 8.41 -15.04
C ILE A 153 6.30 7.04 -15.43
N ALA A 154 5.78 6.89 -16.65
CA ALA A 154 5.26 5.62 -17.15
C ALA A 154 6.35 4.54 -17.23
N ALA A 155 7.55 4.88 -17.71
CA ALA A 155 8.70 3.97 -17.78
C ALA A 155 9.13 3.48 -16.38
N LEU A 156 9.26 4.39 -15.42
CA LEU A 156 9.56 4.06 -14.02
C LEU A 156 8.48 3.16 -13.40
N ALA A 157 7.21 3.46 -13.65
CA ALA A 157 6.09 2.66 -13.17
C ALA A 157 6.15 1.21 -13.69
N ALA A 158 6.39 1.04 -14.99
CA ALA A 158 6.51 -0.27 -15.63
C ALA A 158 7.70 -1.07 -15.08
N TYR A 159 8.84 -0.41 -14.87
CA TYR A 159 10.03 -1.03 -14.29
C TYR A 159 9.79 -1.50 -12.84
N PHE A 160 9.34 -0.60 -11.95
CA PHE A 160 9.21 -0.93 -10.52
C PHE A 160 8.13 -1.97 -10.23
N LYS A 161 7.05 -2.01 -11.02
CA LYS A 161 6.05 -3.08 -10.97
C LYS A 161 6.65 -4.45 -11.31
N GLY A 162 7.60 -4.49 -12.24
CA GLY A 162 8.25 -5.72 -12.70
C GLY A 162 9.30 -6.29 -11.75
N LEU A 163 9.74 -5.52 -10.75
CA LEU A 163 10.69 -5.97 -9.73
C LEU A 163 9.99 -6.84 -8.67
N GLN A 164 10.68 -7.89 -8.22
CA GLN A 164 10.24 -8.83 -7.17
C GLN A 164 11.09 -8.68 -5.90
#